data_AF-A0A7V9RCE3-F1
#
_entry.id   AF-A0A7V9RCE3-F1
#
_cell.length_a   1.000
_cell.length_b   1.000
_cell.length_c   1.000
_cell.angle_alpha   90.00
_cell.angle_beta   90.00
_cell.angle_gamma   90.00
#
_symmetry.space_group_name_H-M   'P 1'
#
loop_
_entity.id
_entity.type
_entity.pdbx_description
1 polymer ?
#
loop_
_entity_poly.entity_id
_entity_poly.type
_entity_poly.pdbx_seq_one_letter_code
_entity_poly.pdbx_strand_id
1 'polypeptide(L)'
;MRRRGHAFALLLLLGAWDPLRSPDPDVRKGNQAYTEGRYDDALAAYKEAAERGEVDPDGLAFDRGTALLKKADATKDKAEKQKLSEQAMEELKNAAQSKRDPQLRSKANFNRGNELMKQDKLEDAIESYKQSLRDDPTFDDARLNLELALRKREKKQQQQQKGQNGQQGQQGQQGQQGQQGQQGQQGQQGQQGQQGQQGQQG
;
A
#
# COMPACT_ATOMS: atom_id res chain seq x y z
N MET A 1 -22.72 -11.95 36.31
CA MET A 1 -22.08 -11.79 34.98
C MET A 1 -22.06 -10.30 34.61
N ARG A 2 -20.89 -9.67 34.57
CA ARG A 2 -20.69 -8.32 34.01
C ARG A 2 -19.48 -8.39 33.08
N ARG A 3 -19.73 -8.23 31.78
CA ARG A 3 -18.69 -8.19 30.74
C ARG A 3 -17.90 -6.89 30.89
N ARG A 4 -16.61 -7.00 31.20
CA ARG A 4 -15.66 -5.88 31.09
C ARG A 4 -15.24 -5.80 29.63
N GLY A 5 -15.72 -4.79 28.91
CA GLY A 5 -15.20 -4.44 27.60
C GLY A 5 -13.80 -3.86 27.77
N HIS A 6 -12.79 -4.48 27.17
CA HIS A 6 -11.48 -3.89 27.04
C HIS A 6 -11.54 -2.85 25.93
N ALA A 7 -11.52 -1.58 26.31
CA ALA A 7 -11.19 -0.49 25.40
C ALA A 7 -9.75 -0.71 24.92
N PHE A 8 -9.57 -0.87 23.61
CA PHE A 8 -8.26 -0.76 22.99
C PHE A 8 -7.78 0.67 23.17
N ALA A 9 -6.85 0.88 24.10
CA ALA A 9 -6.06 2.10 24.13
C ALA A 9 -5.14 2.08 22.91
N LEU A 10 -5.44 2.93 21.92
CA LEU A 10 -4.48 3.37 20.91
C LEU A 10 -3.39 4.17 21.62
N LEU A 11 -2.34 3.48 22.08
CA LEU A 11 -1.10 4.10 22.50
C LEU A 11 -0.36 4.55 21.24
N LEU A 12 -0.50 5.83 20.91
CA LEU A 12 0.40 6.55 20.02
C LEU A 12 1.79 6.55 20.68
N LEU A 13 2.59 5.53 20.39
CA LEU A 13 3.98 5.48 20.82
C LEU A 13 4.76 6.53 20.02
N LEU A 14 4.92 7.70 20.64
CA LEU A 14 5.91 8.70 20.27
C LEU A 14 7.28 8.04 20.26
N GLY A 15 7.74 7.66 19.06
CA GLY A 15 9.03 7.02 18.85
C GLY A 15 10.14 7.89 19.40
N ALA A 16 10.79 7.38 20.46
CA ALA A 16 12.03 7.82 21.08
C ALA A 16 12.75 9.01 20.41
N TRP A 17 12.43 10.22 20.89
CA TRP A 17 13.30 11.39 20.82
C TRP A 17 14.39 11.21 21.87
N ASP A 18 15.65 11.22 21.46
CA ASP A 18 16.75 11.34 22.39
C ASP A 18 17.18 12.82 22.38
N PRO A 19 16.83 13.64 23.40
CA PRO A 19 17.04 15.09 23.40
C PRO A 19 18.52 15.51 23.40
N LEU A 20 19.46 14.56 23.40
CA LEU A 20 20.90 14.78 23.44
C LEU A 20 21.61 14.54 22.10
N ARG A 21 20.90 14.15 21.03
CA ARG A 21 21.53 13.73 19.76
C ARG A 21 21.72 14.83 18.70
N SER A 22 21.32 16.07 18.98
CA SER A 22 21.79 17.23 18.18
C SER A 22 21.86 18.51 19.02
N PRO A 23 23.08 19.01 19.33
CA PRO A 23 23.27 20.29 20.00
C PRO A 23 22.92 21.50 19.12
N ASP A 24 22.52 21.28 17.87
CA ASP A 24 22.17 22.35 16.94
C ASP A 24 20.82 23.01 17.31
N PRO A 25 20.79 24.35 17.47
CA PRO A 25 19.58 25.07 17.85
C PRO A 25 18.48 25.03 16.79
N ASP A 26 18.82 24.94 15.50
CA ASP A 26 17.84 24.93 14.41
C ASP A 26 17.20 23.55 14.28
N VAL A 27 17.95 22.46 14.52
CA VAL A 27 17.37 21.10 14.66
C VAL A 27 16.38 21.06 15.83
N ARG A 28 16.74 21.64 16.99
CA ARG A 28 15.80 21.70 18.14
C ARG A 28 14.56 22.52 17.84
N LYS A 29 14.72 23.68 17.19
CA LYS A 29 13.61 24.53 16.74
C LYS A 29 12.71 23.78 15.77
N GLY A 30 13.28 23.05 14.80
CA GLY A 30 12.54 22.23 13.85
C GLY A 30 11.76 21.11 14.53
N ASN A 31 12.40 20.43 15.47
CA ASN A 31 11.81 19.38 16.30
C ASN A 31 10.64 19.88 17.14
N GLN A 32 10.78 21.06 17.76
CA GLN A 32 9.69 21.71 18.48
C GLN A 32 8.55 22.13 17.54
N ALA A 33 8.85 22.72 16.38
CA ALA A 33 7.82 23.07 15.42
C ALA A 33 7.05 21.82 14.93
N TYR A 34 7.75 20.70 14.72
CA TYR A 34 7.16 19.43 14.35
C TYR A 34 6.18 18.90 15.42
N THR A 35 6.54 18.94 16.72
CA THR A 35 5.61 18.50 17.79
C THR A 35 4.36 19.36 17.87
N GLU A 36 4.51 20.65 17.59
CA GLU A 36 3.42 21.61 17.58
C GLU A 36 2.58 21.55 16.28
N GLY A 37 2.90 20.63 15.37
CA GLY A 37 2.20 20.44 14.09
C GLY A 37 2.50 21.51 13.04
N ARG A 38 3.44 22.42 13.31
CA ARG A 38 3.88 23.47 12.40
C ARG A 38 4.95 22.92 11.46
N TYR A 39 4.52 22.08 10.52
CA TYR A 39 5.45 21.35 9.64
C TYR A 39 6.24 22.25 8.69
N ASP A 40 5.67 23.40 8.26
CA ASP A 40 6.40 24.37 7.45
C ASP A 40 7.56 25.01 8.22
N ASP A 41 7.31 25.43 9.46
CA ASP A 41 8.33 25.96 10.35
C ASP A 41 9.41 24.90 10.65
N ALA A 42 8.99 23.64 10.83
CA ALA A 42 9.90 22.53 11.04
C ALA A 42 10.87 22.36 9.86
N LEU A 43 10.33 22.31 8.64
CA LEU A 43 11.12 22.17 7.41
C LEU A 43 12.03 23.37 7.16
N ALA A 44 11.58 24.59 7.48
CA ALA A 44 12.41 25.79 7.39
C ALA A 44 13.61 25.72 8.36
N ALA A 45 13.38 25.35 9.62
CA ALA A 45 14.45 25.23 10.60
C ALA A 45 15.43 24.09 10.25
N TYR A 46 14.94 22.94 9.77
CA TYR A 46 15.82 21.89 9.26
C TYR A 46 16.62 22.34 8.04
N LYS A 47 16.07 23.23 7.20
CA LYS A 47 16.80 23.84 6.09
C LYS A 47 17.96 24.70 6.59
N GLU A 48 17.70 25.59 7.55
CA GLU A 48 18.72 26.42 8.21
C GLU A 48 19.85 25.53 8.80
N ALA A 49 19.48 24.45 9.49
CA ALA A 49 20.45 23.49 10.06
C ALA A 49 21.38 22.87 9.00
N ALA A 50 20.85 22.48 7.83
CA ALA A 50 21.70 21.92 6.77
C ALA A 50 22.61 22.96 6.12
N GLU A 51 22.16 24.21 5.99
CA GLU A 51 22.96 25.27 5.39
C GLU A 51 24.18 25.61 6.25
N ARG A 52 24.11 25.43 7.57
CA ARG A 52 25.27 25.53 8.46
C ARG A 52 26.26 24.39 8.30
N GLY A 53 25.79 23.18 7.96
CA GLY A 53 26.63 22.03 7.65
C GLY A 53 27.31 21.35 8.85
N GLU A 54 26.96 21.71 10.08
CA GLU A 54 27.56 21.17 11.32
C GLU A 54 26.74 20.02 11.95
N VAL A 55 25.69 19.57 11.25
CA VAL A 55 24.74 18.58 11.75
C VAL A 55 24.91 17.23 11.06
N ASP A 56 24.50 16.16 11.73
CA ASP A 56 24.46 14.82 11.13
C ASP A 56 23.46 14.79 9.96
N PRO A 57 23.93 14.61 8.71
CA PRO A 57 23.06 14.67 7.54
C PRO A 57 22.05 13.52 7.53
N ASP A 58 22.40 12.35 8.07
CA ASP A 58 21.53 11.18 8.07
C ASP A 58 20.34 11.40 9.02
N GLY A 59 20.62 11.85 10.25
CA GLY A 59 19.60 12.22 11.23
C GLY A 59 18.72 13.38 10.75
N LEU A 60 19.31 14.41 10.15
CA LEU A 60 18.53 15.53 9.62
C LEU A 60 17.60 15.10 8.46
N ALA A 61 18.07 14.21 7.58
CA ALA A 61 17.25 13.65 6.51
C ALA A 61 16.05 12.88 7.09
N PHE A 62 16.24 12.12 8.18
CA PHE A 62 15.14 11.44 8.86
C PHE A 62 14.10 12.42 9.41
N ASP A 63 14.55 13.47 10.09
CA ASP A 63 13.67 14.49 10.68
C ASP A 63 12.85 15.21 9.59
N ARG A 64 13.50 15.62 8.50
CA ARG A 64 12.85 16.23 7.32
C ARG A 64 11.85 15.30 6.67
N GLY A 65 12.25 14.05 6.41
CA GLY A 65 11.39 13.05 5.79
C GLY A 65 10.13 12.80 6.62
N THR A 66 10.29 12.72 7.94
CA THR A 66 9.16 12.53 8.87
C THR A 66 8.24 13.76 8.90
N ALA A 67 8.80 14.98 8.92
CA ALA A 67 8.02 16.22 8.83
C ALA A 67 7.26 16.33 7.51
N LEU A 68 7.88 15.95 6.38
CA LEU A 68 7.23 15.92 5.06
C LEU A 68 6.07 14.92 5.03
N LEU A 69 6.21 13.72 5.61
CA LEU A 69 5.10 12.77 5.71
C LEU A 69 3.92 13.33 6.51
N LYS A 70 4.19 14.00 7.64
CA LYS A 70 3.12 14.61 8.44
C LYS A 70 2.46 15.77 7.72
N LYS A 71 3.23 16.59 7.01
CA LYS A 71 2.69 17.64 6.15
C LYS A 71 1.83 17.04 5.02
N ALA A 72 2.29 15.97 4.37
CA ALA A 72 1.54 15.26 3.35
C ALA A 72 0.20 14.71 3.89
N ASP A 73 0.22 14.14 5.10
CA ASP A 73 -0.98 13.63 5.78
C ASP A 73 -1.99 14.75 6.09
N ALA A 74 -1.51 15.95 6.43
CA ALA A 74 -2.36 17.13 6.67
C ALA A 74 -2.85 17.83 5.39
N THR A 75 -2.26 17.52 4.23
CA THR A 75 -2.54 18.18 2.96
C THR A 75 -3.76 17.56 2.26
N LYS A 76 -4.73 18.41 1.89
CA LYS A 76 -5.95 17.98 1.18
C LYS A 76 -5.75 17.87 -0.33
N ASP A 77 -4.93 18.75 -0.90
CA ASP A 77 -4.63 18.71 -2.33
C ASP A 77 -3.86 17.45 -2.67
N LYS A 78 -4.36 16.67 -3.62
CA LYS A 78 -3.78 15.36 -3.94
C LYS A 78 -2.43 15.47 -4.62
N ALA A 79 -2.23 16.48 -5.46
CA ALA A 79 -0.98 16.65 -6.20
C ALA A 79 0.13 17.13 -5.26
N GLU A 80 -0.17 18.08 -4.38
CA GLU A 80 0.76 18.54 -3.36
C GLU A 80 1.07 17.43 -2.36
N LYS A 81 0.06 16.69 -1.89
CA LYS A 81 0.27 15.52 -1.04
C LYS A 81 1.21 14.51 -1.69
N GLN A 82 1.00 14.17 -2.95
CA GLN A 82 1.85 13.23 -3.68
C GLN A 82 3.29 13.74 -3.77
N LYS A 83 3.49 15.02 -4.11
CA LYS A 83 4.80 15.65 -4.15
C LYS A 83 5.51 15.61 -2.80
N LEU A 84 4.80 15.92 -1.71
CA LEU A 84 5.35 15.88 -0.35
C LEU A 84 5.73 14.44 0.05
N SER A 85 4.90 13.45 -0.28
CA SER A 85 5.21 12.03 -0.06
C SER A 85 6.46 11.60 -0.85
N GLU A 86 6.65 12.06 -2.09
CA GLU A 86 7.85 11.77 -2.89
C GLU A 86 9.10 12.37 -2.28
N GLN A 87 9.03 13.65 -1.86
CA GLN A 87 10.14 14.31 -1.15
C GLN A 87 10.48 13.58 0.14
N ALA A 88 9.47 13.18 0.92
CA ALA A 88 9.67 12.42 2.14
C ALA A 88 10.37 11.08 1.90
N MET A 89 9.98 10.38 0.84
CA MET A 89 10.57 9.08 0.48
C MET A 89 12.05 9.19 0.11
N GLU A 90 12.48 10.29 -0.54
CA GLU A 90 13.89 10.52 -0.84
C GLU A 90 14.70 10.84 0.43
N GLU A 91 14.19 11.70 1.30
CA GLU A 91 14.85 12.03 2.58
C GLU A 91 14.98 10.79 3.48
N LEU A 92 13.92 9.98 3.59
CA LEU A 92 13.97 8.73 4.35
C LEU A 92 14.88 7.68 3.71
N LYS A 93 15.02 7.68 2.38
CA LYS A 93 15.97 6.81 1.68
C LYS A 93 17.41 7.19 2.02
N ASN A 94 17.72 8.49 2.09
CA ASN A 94 19.03 8.97 2.53
C ASN A 94 19.31 8.52 3.97
N ALA A 95 18.37 8.74 4.89
CA ALA A 95 18.49 8.27 6.28
C ALA A 95 18.65 6.74 6.38
N ALA A 96 17.92 5.98 5.56
CA ALA A 96 18.01 4.52 5.50
C ALA A 96 19.36 3.99 4.99
N GLN A 97 20.21 4.86 4.40
CA GLN A 97 21.56 4.52 3.97
C GLN A 97 22.63 4.84 5.02
N SER A 98 22.23 5.30 6.22
CA SER A 98 23.18 5.66 7.27
C SER A 98 24.16 4.53 7.58
N LYS A 99 25.45 4.83 7.49
CA LYS A 99 26.51 3.83 7.74
C LYS A 99 26.75 3.57 9.23
N ARG A 100 26.34 4.51 10.08
CA ARG A 100 26.75 4.54 11.49
C ARG A 100 25.64 4.17 12.46
N ASP A 101 24.38 4.32 12.05
CA ASP A 101 23.24 4.17 12.95
C ASP A 101 22.22 3.15 12.42
N PRO A 102 22.30 1.87 12.84
CA PRO A 102 21.32 0.85 12.50
C PRO A 102 19.90 1.20 12.97
N GLN A 103 19.76 1.81 14.14
CA GLN A 103 18.45 2.20 14.67
C GLN A 103 17.80 3.28 13.80
N LEU A 104 18.57 4.24 13.31
CA LEU A 104 18.12 5.23 12.34
C LEU A 104 17.68 4.57 11.03
N ARG A 105 18.50 3.66 10.47
CA ARG A 105 18.13 2.91 9.27
C ARG A 105 16.83 2.14 9.46
N SER A 106 16.66 1.52 10.63
CA SER A 106 15.46 0.78 10.96
C SER A 106 14.22 1.68 10.95
N LYS A 107 14.26 2.80 11.70
CA LYS A 107 13.16 3.78 11.77
C LYS A 107 12.86 4.38 10.39
N ALA A 108 13.88 4.70 9.60
CA ALA A 108 13.71 5.26 8.27
C ALA A 108 13.02 4.28 7.32
N ASN A 109 13.45 3.01 7.31
CA ASN A 109 12.83 1.96 6.52
C ASN A 109 11.40 1.64 6.97
N PHE A 110 11.13 1.71 8.28
CA PHE A 110 9.77 1.60 8.80
C PHE A 110 8.85 2.72 8.28
N ASN A 111 9.30 3.97 8.33
CA ASN A 111 8.53 5.11 7.81
C ASN A 111 8.30 5.01 6.29
N ARG A 112 9.31 4.57 5.52
CA ARG A 112 9.16 4.26 4.09
C ARG A 112 8.10 3.19 3.85
N GLY A 113 8.15 2.11 4.63
CA GLY A 113 7.17 1.03 4.57
C GLY A 113 5.75 1.53 4.81
N ASN A 114 5.55 2.38 5.82
CA ASN A 114 4.25 2.98 6.13
C ASN A 114 3.70 3.81 4.98
N GLU A 115 4.54 4.63 4.35
CA GLU A 115 4.12 5.45 3.21
C GLU A 115 3.81 4.60 1.96
N LEU A 116 4.64 3.60 1.66
CA LEU A 116 4.38 2.65 0.56
C LEU A 116 3.08 1.86 0.79
N MET A 117 2.79 1.53 2.05
CA MET A 117 1.57 0.84 2.46
C MET A 117 0.32 1.71 2.22
N LYS A 118 0.40 3.02 2.50
CA LYS A 118 -0.66 4.00 2.15
C LYS A 118 -0.87 4.11 0.64
N GLN A 119 0.19 4.01 -0.15
CA GLN A 119 0.16 4.05 -1.62
C GLN A 119 -0.25 2.71 -2.27
N ASP A 120 -0.63 1.70 -1.48
CA ASP A 120 -0.94 0.33 -1.94
C ASP A 120 0.20 -0.38 -2.69
N LYS A 121 1.44 0.08 -2.50
CA LYS A 121 2.68 -0.53 -3.03
C LYS A 121 3.15 -1.65 -2.09
N LEU A 122 2.39 -2.75 -2.05
CA LEU A 122 2.51 -3.78 -1.02
C LEU A 122 3.87 -4.47 -0.99
N GLU A 123 4.44 -4.83 -2.14
CA GLU A 123 5.72 -5.55 -2.16
C GLU A 123 6.88 -4.66 -1.67
N ASP A 124 6.89 -3.39 -2.07
CA ASP A 124 7.89 -2.43 -1.63
C ASP A 124 7.77 -2.14 -0.13
N ALA A 125 6.53 -2.06 0.38
CA ALA A 125 6.27 -1.89 1.81
C ALA A 125 6.80 -3.10 2.60
N ILE A 126 6.51 -4.33 2.14
CA ILE A 126 7.01 -5.57 2.74
C ILE A 126 8.54 -5.57 2.80
N GLU A 127 9.23 -5.21 1.72
CA GLU A 127 10.69 -5.18 1.72
C GLU A 127 11.24 -4.10 2.65
N SER A 128 10.59 -2.94 2.73
CA SER A 128 10.99 -1.87 3.65
C SER A 128 10.85 -2.30 5.12
N TYR A 129 9.75 -2.97 5.50
CA TYR A 129 9.62 -3.49 6.87
C TYR A 129 10.63 -4.61 7.17
N LYS A 130 10.95 -5.47 6.18
CA LYS A 130 12.02 -6.47 6.33
C LYS A 130 13.38 -5.80 6.53
N GLN A 131 13.68 -4.73 5.80
CA GLN A 131 14.90 -3.94 6.00
C GLN A 131 14.96 -3.37 7.43
N SER A 132 13.84 -2.80 7.90
CA SER A 132 13.74 -2.30 9.28
C SER A 132 14.03 -3.40 10.31
N LEU A 133 13.41 -4.57 10.18
CA LEU A 133 13.61 -5.69 11.11
C LEU A 133 15.00 -6.36 11.01
N ARG A 134 15.72 -6.19 9.89
CA ARG A 134 17.12 -6.63 9.79
C ARG A 134 18.04 -5.75 10.62
N ASP A 135 17.77 -4.45 10.66
CA ASP A 135 18.56 -3.50 11.45
C ASP A 135 18.15 -3.45 12.93
N ASP A 136 16.85 -3.62 13.22
CA ASP A 136 16.31 -3.77 14.57
C ASP A 136 15.29 -4.93 14.64
N PRO A 137 15.73 -6.13 15.02
CA PRO A 137 14.85 -7.30 15.15
C PRO A 137 13.79 -7.16 16.24
N THR A 138 13.93 -6.19 17.15
CA THR A 138 13.03 -5.96 18.30
C THR A 138 11.96 -4.91 18.01
N PHE A 139 11.94 -4.33 16.81
CA PHE A 139 10.97 -3.30 16.45
C PHE A 139 9.57 -3.89 16.18
N ASP A 140 8.77 -4.01 17.25
CA ASP A 140 7.46 -4.66 17.21
C ASP A 140 6.50 -4.02 16.20
N ASP A 141 6.48 -2.69 16.07
CA ASP A 141 5.63 -1.99 15.10
C ASP A 141 5.94 -2.40 13.66
N ALA A 142 7.22 -2.57 13.32
CA ALA A 142 7.63 -3.03 12.00
C ALA A 142 7.20 -4.48 11.74
N ARG A 143 7.20 -5.33 12.78
CA ARG A 143 6.71 -6.72 12.68
C ARG A 143 5.21 -6.76 12.43
N LEU A 144 4.43 -5.98 13.18
CA LEU A 144 2.99 -5.88 13.02
C LEU A 144 2.61 -5.35 11.63
N ASN A 145 3.29 -4.31 11.15
CA ASN A 145 3.00 -3.75 9.83
C ASN A 145 3.43 -4.67 8.69
N LEU A 146 4.52 -5.43 8.84
CA LEU A 146 4.89 -6.49 7.90
C LEU A 146 3.79 -7.55 7.79
N GLU A 147 3.28 -8.04 8.92
CA GLU A 147 2.18 -9.00 8.94
C GLU A 147 0.93 -8.46 8.25
N LEU A 148 0.57 -7.21 8.53
CA LEU A 148 -0.57 -6.55 7.88
C LEU A 148 -0.39 -6.44 6.37
N ALA A 149 0.80 -6.05 5.92
CA ALA A 149 1.12 -5.93 4.49
C ALA A 149 1.05 -7.29 3.79
N LEU A 150 1.57 -8.35 4.40
CA LEU A 150 1.50 -9.73 3.88
C LEU A 150 0.05 -10.22 3.74
N ARG A 151 -0.79 -9.99 4.76
CA ARG A 151 -2.22 -10.34 4.71
C ARG A 151 -2.96 -9.58 3.62
N LYS A 152 -2.68 -8.29 3.45
CA LYS A 152 -3.31 -7.49 2.39
C LYS A 152 -2.90 -7.98 1.00
N ARG A 153 -1.63 -8.34 0.82
CA ARG A 153 -1.12 -8.92 -0.43
C ARG A 153 -1.83 -10.23 -0.75
N GLU A 154 -1.91 -11.15 0.21
CA GLU A 154 -2.59 -12.43 0.04
C GLU A 154 -4.05 -12.24 -0.36
N LYS A 155 -4.77 -11.36 0.34
CA LYS A 155 -6.17 -11.03 0.01
C LYS A 155 -6.31 -10.50 -1.43
N LYS A 156 -5.39 -9.65 -1.88
CA LYS A 156 -5.39 -9.10 -3.25
C LYS A 156 -5.15 -10.20 -4.30
N GLN A 157 -4.25 -11.14 -4.02
CA GLN A 157 -4.00 -12.30 -4.89
C GLN A 157 -5.21 -13.23 -4.96
N GLN A 158 -5.86 -13.53 -3.83
CA GLN A 158 -7.07 -14.36 -3.81
C GLN A 158 -8.23 -13.73 -4.59
N GLN A 159 -8.40 -12.41 -4.50
CA GLN A 159 -9.43 -11.68 -5.26
C GLN A 159 -9.17 -11.75 -6.76
N GLN A 160 -7.91 -11.62 -7.19
CA GLN A 160 -7.52 -11.73 -8.60
C GLN A 160 -7.79 -13.14 -9.16
N GLN A 161 -7.46 -14.19 -8.41
CA GLN A 161 -7.73 -15.58 -8.82
C GLN A 161 -9.23 -15.88 -8.95
N LYS A 162 -10.05 -15.40 -8.02
CA LYS A 162 -11.53 -15.56 -8.10
C LYS A 162 -12.12 -14.82 -9.31
N GLY A 163 -11.61 -13.63 -9.62
CA GLY A 163 -12.03 -12.87 -10.80
C GLY A 163 -11.73 -13.61 -12.11
N GLN A 164 -10.55 -14.21 -12.23
CA GLN A 164 -10.14 -14.97 -13.40
C GLN A 164 -10.98 -16.26 -13.58
N ASN A 165 -11.18 -17.03 -12.52
CA ASN A 165 -12.04 -18.23 -12.57
C ASN A 165 -13.50 -17.89 -12.90
N GLY A 166 -14.00 -16.75 -12.41
CA GLY A 166 -15.35 -16.26 -12.74
C GLY A 166 -15.51 -15.87 -14.21
N GLN A 167 -14.50 -15.21 -14.79
CA GLN A 167 -14.50 -14.84 -16.22
C GLN A 167 -14.40 -16.07 -17.12
N GLN A 168 -13.54 -17.04 -16.78
CA GLN A 168 -13.40 -18.28 -17.56
C GLN A 168 -14.66 -19.15 -17.51
N GLY A 169 -15.36 -19.19 -16.36
CA GLY A 169 -16.65 -19.88 -16.22
C GLY A 169 -17.76 -19.27 -17.09
N GLN A 170 -17.84 -17.94 -17.20
CA GLN A 170 -18.81 -17.26 -18.06
C GLN A 170 -18.52 -17.49 -19.56
N GLN A 171 -17.26 -17.43 -19.97
CA GLN A 171 -16.88 -17.67 -21.36
C GLN A 171 -17.11 -19.13 -21.78
N GLY A 172 -16.90 -20.09 -20.87
CA GLY A 172 -17.21 -21.51 -21.08
C GLY A 172 -18.71 -21.80 -21.24
N GLN A 173 -19.56 -21.13 -20.46
CA GLN A 173 -21.02 -21.25 -20.61
C GLN A 173 -21.52 -20.64 -21.93
N GLN A 174 -21.00 -19.48 -22.33
CA GLN A 174 -21.37 -18.83 -23.59
C GLN A 174 -20.93 -19.65 -24.81
N GLY A 175 -19.76 -20.31 -24.74
CA GLY A 175 -19.27 -21.23 -25.78
C GLY A 175 -20.12 -22.50 -25.94
N GLN A 176 -20.61 -23.08 -24.83
CA GLN A 176 -21.52 -24.24 -24.88
C GLN A 176 -22.90 -23.86 -25.44
N GLN A 177 -23.44 -22.70 -25.06
CA GLN A 177 -24.72 -22.22 -25.59
C GLN A 177 -24.65 -21.91 -27.10
N GLY A 178 -23.50 -21.46 -27.61
CA GLY A 178 -23.26 -21.23 -29.03
C GLY A 178 -23.18 -22.52 -29.88
N GLN A 179 -22.67 -23.62 -29.33
CA GLN A 179 -22.63 -24.91 -30.04
C GLN A 179 -23.98 -25.63 -30.04
N GLN A 180 -24.79 -25.48 -29.00
CA GLN A 180 -26.11 -26.11 -28.92
C GLN A 180 -27.17 -25.45 -29.83
N GLY A 181 -26.90 -24.25 -30.36
CA GLY A 181 -27.80 -23.52 -31.25
C GLY A 181 -27.72 -23.90 -32.75
N GLN A 182 -26.76 -24.74 -33.18
CA GLN A 182 -26.61 -25.12 -34.60
C GLN A 182 -27.07 -26.54 -34.95
N GLN A 183 -27.53 -27.36 -33.99
CA GLN A 183 -27.86 -28.77 -34.23
C GLN A 183 -29.37 -29.08 -34.30
N GLY A 184 -30.19 -28.11 -34.74
CA GLY A 184 -31.65 -28.26 -34.74
C GLY A 184 -32.34 -27.66 -35.96
N GLN A 185 -32.04 -28.15 -37.17
CA GLN A 185 -32.96 -28.08 -38.33
C GLN A 185 -32.39 -28.88 -39.53
N GLN A 186 -32.49 -30.21 -39.50
CA GLN A 186 -32.52 -31.01 -40.74
C GLN A 186 -33.27 -32.33 -40.52
N GLY A 187 -34.60 -32.23 -40.41
CA GLY A 187 -35.52 -33.36 -40.44
C GLY A 187 -36.13 -33.51 -41.83
N GLN A 188 -35.95 -34.69 -42.40
CA GLN A 188 -36.15 -35.06 -43.80
C GLN A 188 -37.62 -34.97 -44.28
N GLN A 189 -37.82 -34.39 -45.46
CA GLN A 189 -39.06 -34.50 -46.23
C GLN A 189 -39.05 -35.83 -47.00
N GLY A 190 -39.83 -36.80 -46.51
CA GLY A 190 -39.97 -38.13 -47.13
C GLY A 190 -40.75 -38.08 -48.44
N GLN A 191 -40.17 -38.69 -49.48
CA GLN A 191 -40.79 -38.92 -50.78
C GLN A 191 -41.74 -40.14 -50.75
N GLN A 192 -42.91 -39.92 -51.35
CA GLN A 192 -43.62 -40.78 -52.31
C GLN A 192 -44.36 -42.06 -51.85
N GLY A 193 -45.65 -42.12 -52.21
CA GLY A 193 -46.43 -43.34 -52.42
C GLY A 193 -47.49 -43.10 -53.51
N GLN A 194 -47.28 -43.68 -54.69
CA GLN A 194 -48.22 -43.67 -55.83
C GLN A 194 -49.31 -44.75 -55.69
N GLN A 195 -50.45 -44.42 -56.33
CA GLN A 195 -51.39 -45.28 -57.08
C GLN A 195 -52.44 -46.16 -56.39
N GLY A 196 -53.67 -46.01 -56.90
CA GLY A 196 -54.77 -46.97 -56.85
C GLY A 196 -56.08 -46.39 -57.42
N GLN A 197 -56.35 -46.66 -58.71
CA GLN A 197 -57.62 -46.43 -59.44
C GLN A 197 -58.79 -47.16 -58.75
N GLN A 198 -60.08 -46.79 -58.86
CA GLN A 198 -61.06 -46.83 -59.98
C GLN A 198 -62.43 -46.61 -59.27
N GLY A 199 -63.55 -46.08 -59.79
CA GLY A 199 -64.08 -45.77 -61.11
C GLY A 199 -65.59 -45.45 -60.96
N GLN A 200 -66.18 -44.78 -61.96
CA GLN A 200 -67.60 -44.82 -62.43
C GLN A 200 -68.74 -44.55 -61.41
N GLN A 201 -69.88 -43.92 -61.69
CA GLN A 201 -70.63 -43.46 -62.87
C GLN A 201 -71.85 -42.69 -62.31
N GLY A 202 -72.42 -41.76 -63.07
CA GLY A 202 -73.72 -41.14 -62.77
C GLY A 202 -73.77 -39.68 -63.17
#